data_AF-R5ZZM7-F1
#
_entry.id   AF-R5ZZM7-F1
#
_cell.length_a   1.000
_cell.length_b   1.000
_cell.length_c   1.000
_cell.angle_alpha   90.00
_cell.angle_beta   90.00
_cell.angle_gamma   90.00
#
_symmetry.space_group_name_H-M   'P 1'
#
loop_
_entity.id
_entity.type
_entity.pdbx_description
1 polymer ?
#
loop_
_entity_poly.entity_id
_entity_poly.type
_entity_poly.pdbx_seq_one_letter_code
_entity_poly.pdbx_strand_id
1 'polypeptide(L)'
;MSNKSIRMLVSVSLNVLIIVLGIYLVFFMGSKAYSFGEKIFNEQAVDSDDNARIVEVTITTDIQAKKLAGMLYDKGLVHDKTIAYFQIQFSDYKDKFVGGTYELNTGMTPTEIMQVLAQSDSEEE
;
A
#
# COMPACT_ATOMS: atom_id res chain seq x y z
N MET A 1 -37.98 -41.41 -12.23
CA MET A 1 -36.53 -41.27 -12.44
C MET A 1 -35.82 -42.18 -11.45
N SER A 2 -34.87 -43.02 -11.85
CA SER A 2 -34.19 -43.94 -10.92
C SER A 2 -33.32 -43.17 -9.93
N ASN A 3 -33.29 -43.59 -8.66
CA ASN A 3 -32.42 -43.01 -7.61
C ASN A 3 -30.95 -42.92 -8.04
N LYS A 4 -30.50 -43.80 -8.94
CA LYS A 4 -29.16 -43.80 -9.53
C LYS A 4 -28.92 -42.59 -10.45
N SER A 5 -29.90 -42.25 -11.29
CA SER A 5 -29.82 -41.10 -12.19
C SER A 5 -29.84 -39.78 -11.42
N ILE A 6 -30.64 -39.68 -10.36
CA ILE A 6 -30.69 -38.48 -9.49
C ILE A 6 -29.34 -38.27 -8.80
N ARG A 7 -28.75 -39.32 -8.21
CA ARG A 7 -27.43 -39.24 -7.56
C ARG A 7 -26.32 -38.82 -8.52
N MET A 8 -26.34 -39.33 -9.75
CA MET A 8 -25.38 -38.97 -10.80
C MET A 8 -25.50 -37.50 -11.23
N LEU A 9 -26.74 -37.01 -11.40
CA LEU A 9 -26.99 -35.60 -11.75
C LEU A 9 -26.53 -34.65 -10.64
N VAL A 10 -26.78 -35.02 -9.37
CA VAL A 10 -26.34 -34.25 -8.21
C VAL A 10 -24.82 -34.22 -8.11
N SER A 11 -24.12 -35.36 -8.31
CA SER A 11 -22.65 -35.38 -8.24
C SER A 11 -21.99 -34.56 -9.34
N VAL A 12 -22.51 -34.61 -10.57
CA VAL A 12 -22.00 -33.81 -11.68
C VAL A 12 -22.23 -32.32 -11.42
N SER A 13 -23.43 -31.94 -10.98
CA SER A 13 -23.76 -30.55 -10.67
C SER A 13 -22.90 -29.98 -9.55
N LEU A 14 -22.63 -30.78 -8.50
CA LEU A 14 -21.75 -30.39 -7.40
C LEU A 14 -20.30 -30.18 -7.87
N ASN A 15 -19.79 -31.08 -8.71
CA ASN A 15 -18.43 -30.94 -9.25
C ASN A 15 -18.28 -29.68 -10.10
N VAL A 16 -19.27 -29.38 -10.96
CA VAL A 16 -19.28 -28.14 -11.75
C VAL A 16 -19.30 -26.92 -10.83
N LEU A 17 -20.13 -26.93 -9.78
CA LEU A 17 -20.20 -25.83 -8.81
C LEU A 17 -18.85 -25.59 -8.12
N ILE A 18 -18.16 -26.66 -7.71
CA ILE A 18 -16.83 -26.56 -7.08
C ILE A 18 -15.81 -25.96 -8.04
N ILE A 19 -15.81 -26.37 -9.31
CA ILE A 19 -14.90 -25.81 -10.33
C ILE A 19 -15.17 -24.32 -10.53
N VAL A 20 -16.44 -23.93 -10.70
CA VAL A 20 -16.82 -22.51 -10.86
C VAL A 20 -16.41 -21.70 -9.64
N LEU A 21 -16.62 -22.24 -8.43
CA LEU A 21 -16.19 -21.59 -7.19
C LEU A 21 -14.66 -21.48 -7.11
N GLY A 22 -13.93 -22.50 -7.55
CA GLY A 22 -12.47 -22.47 -7.65
C GLY A 22 -11.98 -21.37 -8.61
N ILE A 23 -12.56 -21.29 -9.80
CA ILE A 23 -12.25 -20.23 -10.78
C ILE A 23 -12.55 -18.86 -10.18
N TYR A 24 -13.71 -18.69 -9.57
CA TYR A 24 -14.10 -17.45 -8.91
C TYR A 24 -13.10 -17.05 -7.80
N LEU A 25 -12.68 -17.98 -6.96
CA LEU A 25 -11.70 -17.72 -5.90
C LEU A 25 -10.35 -17.28 -6.47
N VAL A 26 -9.88 -17.92 -7.54
CA VAL A 26 -8.63 -17.53 -8.22
C VAL A 26 -8.73 -16.11 -8.78
N PHE A 27 -9.83 -15.77 -9.47
CA PHE A 27 -10.05 -14.40 -9.95
C PHE A 27 -10.13 -13.41 -8.80
N PHE A 28 -10.91 -13.71 -7.76
CA PHE A 28 -11.09 -12.81 -6.62
C PHE A 28 -9.78 -12.54 -5.88
N MET A 29 -9.00 -13.58 -5.59
CA MET A 29 -7.69 -13.43 -4.93
C MET A 29 -6.69 -12.74 -5.85
N GLY A 30 -6.64 -13.11 -7.13
CA GLY A 30 -5.76 -12.51 -8.12
C GLY A 30 -6.02 -11.02 -8.33
N SER A 31 -7.28 -10.62 -8.49
CA SER A 31 -7.66 -9.20 -8.62
C SER A 31 -7.31 -8.39 -7.38
N LYS A 32 -7.50 -8.95 -6.17
CA LYS A 32 -7.09 -8.28 -4.93
C LYS A 32 -5.57 -8.14 -4.83
N ALA A 33 -4.81 -9.18 -5.16
CA ALA A 33 -3.36 -9.14 -5.17
C ALA A 33 -2.82 -8.12 -6.19
N TYR A 34 -3.41 -8.08 -7.39
CA TYR A 34 -3.08 -7.12 -8.42
C TYR A 34 -3.33 -5.67 -7.96
N SER A 35 -4.53 -5.37 -7.47
CA SER A 35 -4.85 -4.02 -6.98
C SER A 35 -3.97 -3.60 -5.80
N PHE A 36 -3.60 -4.55 -4.94
CA PHE A 36 -2.69 -4.28 -3.83
C PHE A 36 -1.29 -3.91 -4.32
N GLY A 37 -0.73 -4.70 -5.25
CA GLY A 37 0.59 -4.42 -5.84
C GLY A 37 0.58 -3.11 -6.63
N GLU A 38 -0.47 -2.86 -7.41
CA GLU A 38 -0.64 -1.63 -8.17
C GLU A 38 -0.62 -0.41 -7.25
N LYS A 39 -1.35 -0.40 -6.14
CA LYS A 39 -1.32 0.71 -5.17
C LYS A 39 0.05 0.95 -4.53
N ILE A 40 0.86 -0.09 -4.36
CA ILE A 40 2.21 0.05 -3.80
C ILE A 40 3.10 0.81 -4.78
N PHE A 41 3.09 0.44 -6.06
CA PHE A 41 4.03 0.98 -7.04
C PHE A 41 3.50 2.18 -7.84
N ASN A 42 2.18 2.31 -7.98
CA ASN A 42 1.53 3.47 -8.57
C ASN A 42 1.30 4.52 -7.48
N GLU A 43 2.39 5.13 -7.06
CA GLU A 43 2.43 6.11 -5.99
C GLU A 43 1.68 7.39 -6.39
N GLN A 44 0.89 7.91 -5.46
CA GLN A 44 0.09 9.13 -5.66
C GLN A 44 0.21 10.01 -4.43
N ALA A 45 0.34 11.32 -4.66
CA ALA A 45 0.26 12.34 -3.62
C ALA A 45 -1.16 12.39 -3.01
N VAL A 46 -1.26 12.97 -1.81
CA VAL A 46 -2.56 13.13 -1.14
C VAL A 46 -3.38 14.25 -1.75
N ASP A 47 -2.74 15.38 -1.97
CA ASP A 47 -3.34 16.56 -2.59
C ASP A 47 -2.69 16.83 -3.95
N SER A 48 -3.41 17.52 -4.83
CA SER A 48 -2.81 18.14 -6.02
C SER A 48 -1.94 19.34 -5.59
N ASP A 49 -0.91 19.67 -6.35
CA ASP A 49 -0.01 20.81 -6.08
C ASP A 49 -0.75 22.11 -5.73
N ASP A 50 -1.86 22.42 -6.43
CA ASP A 50 -2.66 23.63 -6.20
C ASP A 50 -3.36 23.71 -4.83
N ASN A 51 -3.55 22.57 -4.16
CA ASN A 51 -4.24 22.46 -2.86
C ASN A 51 -3.34 21.91 -1.76
N ALA A 52 -2.05 21.73 -2.07
CA ALA A 52 -1.13 21.04 -1.22
C ALA A 52 -0.75 21.89 0.00
N ARG A 53 -0.58 21.24 1.14
CA ARG A 53 -0.25 21.90 2.41
C ARG A 53 1.06 21.37 2.99
N ILE A 54 1.76 22.25 3.68
CA ILE A 54 2.98 21.90 4.43
C ILE A 54 2.58 21.28 5.77
N VAL A 55 3.27 20.22 6.13
CA VAL A 55 3.05 19.42 7.33
C VAL A 55 4.41 19.13 7.96
N GLU A 56 4.62 19.68 9.15
CA GLU A 56 5.83 19.44 9.92
C GLU A 56 5.81 18.02 10.52
N VAL A 57 6.89 17.26 10.32
CA VAL A 57 7.05 15.88 10.75
C VAL A 57 8.41 15.72 11.44
N THR A 58 8.40 15.32 12.71
CA THR A 58 9.62 14.97 13.44
C THR A 58 9.78 13.46 13.51
N ILE A 59 10.89 12.94 13.00
CA ILE A 59 11.26 11.52 13.09
C ILE A 59 12.55 11.34 13.90
N THR A 60 12.68 10.18 14.52
CA THR A 60 13.92 9.76 15.18
C THR A 60 14.78 8.99 14.19
N THR A 61 16.11 9.04 14.35
CA THR A 61 17.02 8.12 13.66
C THR A 61 16.59 6.67 13.93
N ASP A 62 16.77 5.80 12.94
CA ASP A 62 16.38 4.38 13.00
C ASP A 62 14.87 4.15 13.26
N ILE A 63 14.01 5.09 12.85
CA ILE A 63 12.56 4.91 12.94
C ILE A 63 12.12 3.66 12.17
N GLN A 64 11.38 2.79 12.84
CA GLN A 64 10.83 1.60 12.20
C GLN A 64 9.82 1.98 11.11
N ALA A 65 9.91 1.34 9.95
CA ALA A 65 9.02 1.57 8.81
C ALA A 65 7.52 1.58 9.18
N LYS A 66 7.08 0.68 10.07
CA LYS A 66 5.67 0.61 10.51
C LYS A 66 5.25 1.87 11.29
N LYS A 67 6.17 2.43 12.09
CA LYS A 67 5.94 3.65 12.85
C LYS A 67 5.95 4.86 11.92
N LEU A 68 6.90 4.92 10.99
CA LEU A 68 6.96 5.97 9.97
C LEU A 68 5.70 6.00 9.11
N ALA A 69 5.27 4.86 8.56
CA ALA A 69 4.04 4.76 7.76
C ALA A 69 2.80 5.21 8.55
N GLY A 70 2.73 4.84 9.83
CA GLY A 70 1.66 5.31 10.71
C GLY A 70 1.68 6.83 10.88
N MET A 71 2.85 7.40 11.16
CA MET A 71 3.01 8.84 11.34
C MET A 71 2.66 9.64 10.07
N LEU A 72 3.10 9.20 8.89
CA LEU A 72 2.77 9.83 7.62
C LEU A 72 1.26 9.78 7.34
N TYR A 73 0.62 8.65 7.66
CA TYR A 73 -0.83 8.49 7.50
C TYR A 73 -1.61 9.39 8.47
N ASP A 74 -1.25 9.40 9.75
CA ASP A 74 -1.92 10.19 10.78
C ASP A 74 -1.81 11.70 10.49
N LYS A 75 -0.75 12.12 9.79
CA LYS A 75 -0.50 13.48 9.34
C LYS A 75 -1.09 13.81 7.96
N GLY A 76 -1.69 12.83 7.28
CA GLY A 76 -2.34 13.00 5.99
C GLY A 76 -1.37 13.19 4.82
N LEU A 77 -0.16 12.66 4.91
CA LEU A 77 0.85 12.68 3.85
C LEU A 77 0.77 11.44 2.95
N VAL A 78 0.03 10.41 3.36
CA VAL A 78 -0.23 9.19 2.56
C VAL A 78 -1.68 8.74 2.74
N HIS A 79 -2.24 8.10 1.71
CA HIS A 79 -3.64 7.65 1.68
C HIS A 79 -3.92 6.40 2.52
N ASP A 80 -2.96 5.49 2.63
CA ASP A 80 -3.14 4.20 3.28
C ASP A 80 -1.86 3.78 4.00
N LYS A 81 -2.00 3.51 5.30
CA LYS A 81 -0.91 3.11 6.20
C LYS A 81 -0.24 1.79 5.79
N THR A 82 -1.01 0.82 5.33
CA THR A 82 -0.47 -0.48 4.92
C THR A 82 0.28 -0.35 3.60
N ILE A 83 -0.28 0.37 2.64
CA ILE A 83 0.41 0.64 1.36
C ILE A 83 1.70 1.42 1.60
N ALA A 84 1.66 2.49 2.40
CA ALA A 84 2.83 3.28 2.76
C ALA A 84 3.91 2.43 3.46
N TYR A 85 3.52 1.50 4.34
CA TYR A 85 4.47 0.58 4.96
C TYR A 85 5.22 -0.26 3.93
N PHE A 86 4.52 -0.81 2.93
CA PHE A 86 5.14 -1.61 1.89
C PHE A 86 5.95 -0.77 0.91
N GLN A 87 5.50 0.44 0.58
CA GLN A 87 6.29 1.42 -0.17
C GLN A 87 7.63 1.67 0.52
N ILE A 88 7.63 1.95 1.82
CA ILE A 88 8.87 2.09 2.60
C ILE A 88 9.72 0.83 2.55
N GLN A 89 9.13 -0.35 2.75
CA GLN A 89 9.87 -1.62 2.77
C GLN A 89 10.52 -1.98 1.44
N PHE A 90 9.92 -1.59 0.32
CA PHE A 90 10.42 -1.88 -1.02
C PHE A 90 11.17 -0.71 -1.66
N SER A 91 11.22 0.45 -1.00
CA SER A 91 11.97 1.60 -1.47
C SER A 91 13.48 1.40 -1.37
N ASP A 92 14.22 2.11 -2.23
CA ASP A 92 15.68 2.24 -2.14
C ASP A 92 16.12 3.06 -0.91
N TYR A 93 15.20 3.74 -0.24
CA TYR A 93 15.44 4.60 0.93
C TYR A 93 15.23 3.88 2.26
N LYS A 94 14.82 2.61 2.22
CA LYS A 94 14.66 1.79 3.42
C LYS A 94 15.93 1.85 4.29
N ASP A 95 15.72 2.07 5.58
CA ASP A 95 16.76 2.14 6.62
C ASP A 95 17.80 3.28 6.40
N LYS A 96 17.51 4.25 5.52
CA LYS A 96 18.35 5.44 5.27
C LYS A 96 17.78 6.72 5.85
N PHE A 97 16.67 6.65 6.58
CA PHE A 97 16.02 7.82 7.16
C PHE A 97 16.82 8.40 8.32
N VAL A 98 17.00 9.71 8.29
CA VAL A 98 17.75 10.44 9.31
C VAL A 98 16.79 11.12 10.27
N GLY A 99 17.13 11.14 11.55
CA GLY A 99 16.33 11.84 12.55
C GLY A 99 16.37 13.35 12.33
N GLY A 100 15.21 14.00 12.43
CA GLY A 100 15.10 15.44 12.17
C GLY A 100 13.65 15.90 12.15
N THR A 101 13.47 17.21 12.03
CA THR A 101 12.17 17.84 11.76
C THR A 101 12.15 18.26 10.30
N TYR A 102 11.14 17.83 9.57
CA TYR A 102 11.00 18.02 8.13
C TYR A 102 9.69 18.73 7.84
N GLU A 103 9.73 19.69 6.92
CA GLU A 103 8.53 20.25 6.32
C GLU A 103 8.18 19.45 5.06
N LEU A 104 7.17 18.58 5.18
CA LEU A 104 6.69 17.75 4.07
C LEU A 104 5.44 18.35 3.44
N ASN A 105 5.29 18.19 2.13
CA ASN A 105 4.15 18.71 1.39
C ASN A 105 3.18 17.56 1.04
N THR A 106 1.87 17.74 1.22
CA THR A 106 0.86 16.73 0.87
C THR A 106 0.73 16.47 -0.64
N GLY A 107 1.34 17.32 -1.48
CA GLY A 107 1.53 17.14 -2.91
C GLY A 107 2.71 16.23 -3.29
N MET A 108 3.53 15.81 -2.31
CA MET A 108 4.60 14.86 -2.55
C MET A 108 4.08 13.43 -2.62
N THR A 109 4.64 12.65 -3.53
CA THR A 109 4.51 11.20 -3.55
C THR A 109 5.26 10.57 -2.37
N PRO A 110 4.87 9.36 -1.94
CA PRO A 110 5.61 8.58 -0.94
C PRO A 110 7.13 8.50 -1.21
N THR A 111 7.55 8.28 -2.45
CA THR A 111 8.98 8.24 -2.83
C THR A 111 9.67 9.58 -2.62
N GLU A 112 9.05 10.70 -3.00
CA GLU A 112 9.61 12.04 -2.77
C GLU A 112 9.74 12.35 -1.28
N ILE A 113 8.72 11.99 -0.47
CA ILE A 113 8.80 12.08 0.99
C ILE A 113 9.99 11.27 1.51
N MET A 114 10.13 10.02 1.09
CA MET A 114 11.23 9.15 1.52
C MET A 114 12.59 9.69 1.12
N GLN A 115 12.69 10.30 -0.06
CA GLN A 115 13.90 10.96 -0.52
C GLN A 115 14.29 12.13 0.40
N VAL A 116 13.33 13.00 0.75
CA VAL A 116 13.56 14.12 1.69
C VAL A 116 14.01 13.60 3.06
N LEU A 117 13.36 12.55 3.58
CA LEU A 117 13.71 11.96 4.87
C LEU A 117 15.08 11.25 4.88
N ALA A 118 15.56 10.80 3.72
CA ALA A 118 16.86 10.13 3.57
C ALA A 118 18.01 11.10 3.25
N GLN A 119 17.70 12.28 2.72
CA GLN A 119 18.63 13.37 2.47
C GLN A 119 18.68 14.27 3.72
N SER A 120 19.49 13.90 4.71
CA SER A 120 19.89 14.90 5.73
C SER A 120 20.95 15.83 5.13
N ASP A 121 20.53 17.04 4.78
CA ASP A 121 21.26 18.33 4.76
C ASP A 121 20.89 19.20 3.54
N SER A 122 19.90 20.08 3.73
CA SER A 122 19.63 21.31 2.98
C SER A 122 18.46 22.00 3.70
N GLU A 123 18.54 23.15 4.36
CA GLU A 123 19.27 24.38 4.07
C GLU A 123 19.63 25.09 5.40
N GLU A 124 20.90 25.13 5.78
CA GLU A 124 21.48 26.26 6.52
C GLU A 124 22.54 26.89 5.58
N GLU A 125 22.07 27.74 4.67
CA GLU A 125 22.86 28.86 4.10
C GLU A 125 22.07 30.16 4.28
#